data_AF-A0A0G4KF78-F1
#
_entry.id   AF-A0A0G4KF78-F1
#
_cell.length_a   1.000
_cell.length_b   1.000
_cell.length_c   1.000
_cell.angle_alpha   90.00
_cell.angle_beta   90.00
_cell.angle_gamma   90.00
#
_symmetry.space_group_name_H-M   'P 1'
#
loop_
_entity.id
_entity.type
_entity.pdbx_description
1 polymer ?
#
loop_
_entity_poly.entity_id
_entity_poly.type
_entity_poly.pdbx_seq_one_letter_code
_entity_poly.pdbx_strand_id
1 'polypeptide(L)'
;MLAVFSLVALLPLLAAAADGDDYAQNFTINNGQIYTPGLAILNAPQPGTPLGGENLHVSLDVTTNGETPLPPYADDSPSGIFNITMFLSSYVTGRNFTISNGTATENNRTLGPIMLQEPGSTVKHVNWLFPRCLVGDGQPSGDDSDRGLYNISIRQNFRLNGEDHYTIFDVPVRLTNRIEERDDRPDCDALNNPLLSPEELDVNAANAVGIFAAPGGSTEIEVKPANEDGNGNGKGNGKGNGNGNGNGNGNGNGNGNGNGNGDFGELKPDARPGDGLGAAGALSWRSGASWLSVAAIGCALAM
;
A
#
# COMPACT_ATOMS: atom_id res chain seq x y z
N MET A 1 -11.98 54.68 -44.26
CA MET A 1 -10.70 54.04 -44.63
C MET A 1 -9.72 54.30 -43.49
N LEU A 2 -9.17 53.20 -42.96
CA LEU A 2 -8.23 53.06 -41.85
C LEU A 2 -8.71 53.34 -40.41
N ALA A 3 -8.80 52.22 -39.68
CA ALA A 3 -8.91 52.09 -38.24
C ALA A 3 -7.55 52.33 -37.56
N VAL A 4 -7.57 52.78 -36.31
CA VAL A 4 -6.46 52.57 -35.37
C VAL A 4 -7.06 51.94 -34.11
N PHE A 5 -6.87 50.63 -34.00
CA PHE A 5 -7.29 49.82 -32.86
C PHE A 5 -6.38 50.10 -31.67
N SER A 6 -7.00 50.28 -30.50
CA SER A 6 -6.33 50.16 -29.20
C SER A 6 -5.84 48.72 -29.02
N LEU A 7 -4.53 48.54 -28.85
CA LEU A 7 -3.94 47.25 -28.53
C LEU A 7 -3.43 47.30 -27.07
N VAL A 8 -4.34 47.05 -26.12
CA VAL A 8 -3.94 46.59 -24.79
C VAL A 8 -3.95 45.07 -24.87
N ALA A 9 -2.79 44.48 -25.17
CA ALA A 9 -2.62 43.04 -25.11
C ALA A 9 -2.56 42.64 -23.62
N LEU A 10 -3.70 42.21 -23.10
CA LEU A 10 -3.80 41.47 -21.84
C LEU A 10 -3.00 40.16 -22.04
N LEU A 11 -1.85 40.02 -21.36
CA LEU A 11 -1.20 38.71 -21.22
C LEU A 11 -2.15 37.80 -20.44
N PRO A 12 -2.58 36.63 -20.96
CA PRO A 12 -3.06 35.59 -20.08
C PRO A 12 -1.82 34.96 -19.46
N LEU A 13 -1.50 35.37 -18.24
CA LEU A 13 -0.69 34.56 -17.33
C LEU A 13 -1.54 33.33 -17.00
N LEU A 14 -1.45 32.30 -17.85
CA LEU A 14 -2.04 31.00 -17.52
C LEU A 14 -1.19 30.44 -16.37
N ALA A 15 -1.72 30.57 -15.16
CA ALA A 15 -1.25 29.84 -14.00
C ALA A 15 -1.31 28.35 -14.37
N ALA A 16 -0.14 27.71 -14.46
CA ALA A 16 -0.09 26.27 -14.23
C ALA A 16 -0.51 26.08 -12.77
N ALA A 17 -1.76 25.67 -12.57
CA ALA A 17 -2.22 25.17 -11.29
C ALA A 17 -1.34 23.97 -10.96
N ALA A 18 -0.38 24.17 -10.06
CA ALA A 18 0.24 23.09 -9.31
C ALA A 18 -0.77 22.69 -8.23
N ASP A 19 -1.90 22.13 -8.64
CA ASP A 19 -2.85 21.50 -7.72
C ASP A 19 -2.48 20.02 -7.64
N GLY A 20 -1.28 19.78 -7.12
CA GLY A 20 -0.96 18.54 -6.46
C GLY A 20 -1.04 18.85 -4.99
N ASP A 21 -2.04 18.30 -4.31
CA ASP A 21 -2.01 18.13 -2.86
C ASP A 21 -0.81 17.20 -2.57
N ASP A 22 0.38 17.80 -2.53
CA ASP A 22 1.63 17.15 -2.22
C ASP A 22 1.58 16.88 -0.72
N TYR A 23 0.89 15.80 -0.34
CA TYR A 23 1.32 15.09 0.86
C TYR A 23 2.78 14.76 0.59
N ALA A 24 3.68 15.60 1.12
CA ALA A 24 5.10 15.41 1.09
C ALA A 24 5.42 14.16 1.92
N GLN A 25 5.11 13.00 1.35
CA GLN A 25 5.43 11.69 1.89
C GLN A 25 6.96 11.61 1.83
N ASN A 26 7.60 11.68 2.98
CA ASN A 26 9.03 11.51 3.06
C ASN A 26 9.34 10.01 2.97
N PHE A 27 9.87 9.57 1.82
CA PHE A 27 10.20 8.18 1.60
C PHE A 27 11.57 7.84 2.21
N THR A 28 11.62 6.81 3.05
CA THR A 28 12.89 6.23 3.48
C THR A 28 13.37 5.25 2.42
N ILE A 29 14.32 5.67 1.60
CA ILE A 29 14.86 4.88 0.49
C ILE A 29 16.30 4.44 0.77
N ASN A 30 16.58 3.15 0.63
CA ASN A 30 17.94 2.62 0.67
C ASN A 30 18.14 1.59 -0.44
N ASN A 31 19.21 1.72 -1.22
CA ASN A 31 19.52 0.82 -2.35
C ASN A 31 18.37 0.64 -3.36
N GLY A 32 17.54 1.68 -3.54
CA GLY A 32 16.37 1.63 -4.43
C GLY A 32 15.14 0.97 -3.83
N GLN A 33 15.22 0.44 -2.61
CA GLN A 33 14.05 -0.05 -1.88
C GLN A 33 13.44 1.04 -1.02
N ILE A 34 12.12 1.04 -0.91
CA ILE A 34 11.34 1.98 -0.13
C ILE A 34 10.81 1.25 1.10
N TYR A 35 11.23 1.72 2.27
CA TYR A 35 10.83 1.14 3.55
C TYR A 35 9.48 1.70 3.95
N THR A 36 8.52 0.79 4.14
CA THR A 36 7.16 1.14 4.56
C THR A 36 7.09 1.17 6.10
N PRO A 37 6.06 1.79 6.70
CA PRO A 37 5.75 1.60 8.10
C PRO A 37 5.15 0.19 8.31
N GLY A 38 5.96 -0.86 8.17
CA GLY A 38 5.50 -2.24 8.24
C GLY A 38 6.60 -3.23 7.86
N LEU A 39 6.24 -4.51 7.81
CA LEU A 39 7.19 -5.58 7.51
C LEU A 39 7.54 -5.69 6.02
N ALA A 40 6.65 -5.24 5.13
CA ALA A 40 6.91 -5.26 3.70
C ALA A 40 7.77 -4.08 3.25
N ILE A 41 8.65 -4.34 2.28
CA ILE A 41 9.51 -3.34 1.66
C ILE A 41 9.18 -3.27 0.19
N LEU A 42 8.95 -2.06 -0.32
CA LEU A 42 8.61 -1.84 -1.71
C LEU A 42 9.87 -1.74 -2.57
N ASN A 43 10.02 -2.67 -3.51
CA ASN A 43 11.13 -2.68 -4.47
C ASN A 43 10.80 -1.83 -5.70
N ALA A 44 9.56 -1.86 -6.17
CA ALA A 44 9.08 -1.10 -7.32
C ALA A 44 7.55 -0.97 -7.30
N PRO A 45 6.97 0.12 -7.84
CA PRO A 45 7.64 1.22 -8.53
C PRO A 45 8.22 2.29 -7.58
N GLN A 46 9.00 3.22 -8.12
CA GLN A 46 9.44 4.42 -7.40
C GLN A 46 8.33 5.49 -7.37
N PRO A 47 8.33 6.41 -6.39
CA PRO A 47 7.40 7.54 -6.38
C PRO A 47 7.48 8.36 -7.68
N GLY A 48 6.33 8.75 -8.20
CA GLY A 48 6.18 9.51 -9.44
C GLY A 48 6.44 8.71 -10.72
N THR A 49 6.62 7.39 -10.66
CA THR A 49 6.84 6.58 -11.86
C THR A 49 5.66 6.73 -12.84
N PRO A 50 5.90 7.05 -14.12
CA PRO A 50 4.87 6.95 -15.14
C PRO A 50 4.62 5.48 -15.49
N LEU A 51 3.37 5.04 -15.33
CA LEU A 51 2.92 3.67 -15.51
C LEU A 51 1.97 3.57 -16.71
N GLY A 52 1.93 2.36 -17.27
CA GLY A 52 1.11 1.93 -18.41
C GLY A 52 1.54 0.53 -18.82
N GLY A 53 1.13 0.10 -20.02
CA GLY A 53 1.34 -1.25 -20.53
C GLY A 53 0.12 -2.15 -20.31
N GLU A 54 0.36 -3.46 -20.19
CA GLU A 54 -0.69 -4.43 -19.95
C GLU A 54 -1.13 -4.40 -18.49
N ASN A 55 -0.17 -4.55 -17.57
CA ASN A 55 -0.40 -4.66 -16.14
C ASN A 55 0.27 -3.54 -15.34
N LEU A 56 -0.32 -3.21 -14.20
CA LEU A 56 0.38 -2.61 -13.08
C LEU A 56 1.32 -3.65 -12.48
N HIS A 57 2.61 -3.32 -12.42
CA HIS A 57 3.64 -4.15 -11.81
C HIS A 57 4.08 -3.55 -10.48
N VAL A 58 3.92 -4.30 -9.39
CA VAL A 58 4.44 -3.95 -8.05
C VAL A 58 5.29 -5.10 -7.55
N SER A 59 6.45 -4.79 -6.94
CA SER A 59 7.33 -5.78 -6.33
C SER A 59 7.52 -5.45 -4.86
N LEU A 60 7.18 -6.39 -3.98
CA LEU A 60 7.26 -6.25 -2.53
C LEU A 60 8.14 -7.36 -1.94
N ASP A 61 9.17 -7.03 -1.17
CA ASP A 61 9.75 -7.99 -0.24
C ASP A 61 8.83 -8.09 0.99
N VAL A 62 8.40 -9.29 1.34
CA VAL A 62 7.47 -9.55 2.47
C VAL A 62 8.17 -10.20 3.66
N THR A 63 9.49 -10.16 3.66
CA THR A 63 10.37 -10.77 4.67
C THR A 63 11.26 -9.77 5.37
N THR A 64 11.00 -8.46 5.18
CA THR A 64 11.82 -7.40 5.75
C THR A 64 13.29 -7.58 5.36
N ASN A 65 13.55 -7.83 4.07
CA ASN A 65 14.89 -8.15 3.54
C ASN A 65 15.52 -9.41 4.16
N GLY A 66 14.69 -10.38 4.53
CA GLY A 66 15.10 -11.67 5.09
C GLY A 66 15.27 -11.68 6.61
N GLU A 67 14.94 -10.59 7.31
CA GLU A 67 14.92 -10.57 8.78
C GLU A 67 13.75 -11.39 9.35
N THR A 68 12.66 -11.53 8.59
CA THR A 68 11.53 -12.40 8.96
C THR A 68 11.42 -13.58 7.98
N PRO A 69 11.14 -14.82 8.46
CA PRO A 69 10.85 -15.92 7.56
C PRO A 69 9.51 -15.71 6.84
N LEU A 70 9.30 -16.47 5.77
CA LEU A 70 7.98 -16.57 5.15
C LEU A 70 7.00 -17.32 6.09
N PRO A 71 5.69 -17.02 6.03
CA PRO A 71 4.68 -17.83 6.71
C PRO A 71 4.70 -19.29 6.20
N PRO A 72 4.21 -20.26 7.00
CA PRO A 72 3.45 -20.08 8.24
C PRO A 72 4.30 -19.78 9.48
N TYR A 73 3.73 -18.97 10.38
CA TYR A 73 4.30 -18.66 11.70
C TYR A 73 3.63 -19.53 12.77
N ALA A 74 4.29 -19.73 13.92
CA ALA A 74 3.64 -20.32 15.08
C ALA A 74 2.51 -19.37 15.57
N ASP A 75 1.45 -19.93 16.15
CA ASP A 75 0.31 -19.14 16.66
C ASP A 75 0.74 -18.11 17.72
N ASP A 76 1.79 -18.44 18.48
CA ASP A 76 2.39 -17.59 19.51
C ASP A 76 3.62 -16.81 19.02
N SER A 77 3.82 -16.70 17.70
CA SER A 77 4.89 -15.90 17.12
C SER A 77 4.72 -14.41 17.52
N PRO A 78 5.76 -13.77 18.09
CA PRO A 78 5.69 -12.37 18.48
C PRO A 78 5.54 -11.43 17.28
N SER A 79 6.04 -11.82 16.11
CA SER A 79 5.93 -11.03 14.89
C SER A 79 5.59 -11.91 13.69
N GLY A 80 4.96 -11.31 12.68
CA GLY A 80 4.61 -12.00 11.44
C GLY A 80 3.63 -11.18 10.61
N ILE A 81 3.76 -11.25 9.29
CA ILE A 81 2.84 -10.59 8.37
C ILE A 81 1.61 -11.49 8.13
N PHE A 82 0.41 -10.95 8.31
CA PHE A 82 -0.84 -11.70 8.14
C PHE A 82 -1.37 -11.56 6.72
N ASN A 83 -1.53 -10.31 6.26
CA ASN A 83 -1.96 -10.04 4.90
C ASN A 83 -1.44 -8.69 4.41
N ILE A 84 -1.48 -8.56 3.09
CA ILE A 84 -1.31 -7.29 2.38
C ILE A 84 -2.53 -7.15 1.47
N THR A 85 -3.17 -5.98 1.50
CA THR A 85 -4.17 -5.58 0.51
C THR A 85 -3.64 -4.36 -0.24
N MET A 86 -4.04 -4.23 -1.50
CA MET A 86 -3.56 -3.13 -2.35
C MET A 86 -4.71 -2.50 -3.12
N PHE A 87 -4.65 -1.17 -3.23
CA PHE A 87 -5.60 -0.35 -3.96
C PHE A 87 -4.87 0.62 -4.88
N LEU A 88 -5.51 0.96 -6.01
CA LEU A 88 -5.10 2.06 -6.87
C LEU A 88 -6.13 3.18 -6.74
N SER A 89 -5.78 4.25 -6.03
CA SER A 89 -6.73 5.29 -5.64
C SER A 89 -6.32 6.67 -6.12
N SER A 90 -7.30 7.54 -6.41
CA SER A 90 -7.07 8.94 -6.76
C SER A 90 -8.24 9.78 -6.30
N TYR A 91 -7.96 10.78 -5.48
CA TYR A 91 -8.94 11.80 -5.10
C TYR A 91 -9.27 12.74 -6.26
N VAL A 92 -8.39 12.87 -7.25
CA VAL A 92 -8.61 13.72 -8.44
C VAL A 92 -9.67 13.11 -9.34
N THR A 93 -9.59 11.81 -9.60
CA THR A 93 -10.56 11.12 -10.47
C THR A 93 -11.72 10.50 -9.70
N GLY A 94 -11.66 10.48 -8.37
CA GLY A 94 -12.65 9.84 -7.50
C GLY A 94 -12.64 8.30 -7.58
N ARG A 95 -11.57 7.71 -8.13
CA ARG A 95 -11.45 6.25 -8.29
C ARG A 95 -10.71 5.61 -7.12
N ASN A 96 -11.15 4.41 -6.75
CA ASN A 96 -10.51 3.55 -5.75
C ASN A 96 -10.62 2.09 -6.18
N PHE A 97 -9.70 1.62 -7.01
CA PHE A 97 -9.74 0.27 -7.55
C PHE A 97 -9.11 -0.74 -6.58
N THR A 98 -9.79 -1.85 -6.32
CA THR A 98 -9.18 -3.00 -5.65
C THR A 98 -8.18 -3.67 -6.57
N ILE A 99 -6.90 -3.69 -6.18
CA ILE A 99 -5.87 -4.50 -6.84
C ILE A 99 -5.91 -5.94 -6.29
N SER A 100 -5.91 -6.08 -4.96
CA SER A 100 -5.98 -7.36 -4.25
C SER A 100 -6.77 -7.20 -2.95
N ASN A 101 -7.64 -8.17 -2.64
CA ASN A 101 -8.61 -8.07 -1.54
C ASN A 101 -8.59 -9.24 -0.53
N GLY A 102 -7.54 -10.07 -0.46
CA GLY A 102 -7.52 -11.18 0.52
C GLY A 102 -8.59 -12.29 0.33
N THR A 103 -9.58 -12.10 -0.54
CA THR A 103 -10.52 -13.11 -1.05
C THR A 103 -10.76 -12.79 -2.52
N ALA A 104 -10.13 -13.53 -3.44
CA ALA A 104 -10.50 -13.39 -4.86
C ALA A 104 -11.91 -13.92 -5.05
N THR A 105 -12.83 -13.08 -5.53
CA THR A 105 -14.10 -13.60 -6.06
C THR A 105 -13.87 -14.17 -7.44
N GLU A 106 -14.47 -15.33 -7.71
CA GLU A 106 -14.50 -15.98 -9.02
C GLU A 106 -14.82 -14.96 -10.14
N ASN A 107 -14.15 -15.11 -11.29
CA ASN A 107 -14.09 -14.21 -12.46
C ASN A 107 -12.82 -13.33 -12.59
N ASN A 108 -11.77 -13.55 -11.80
CA ASN A 108 -10.41 -13.03 -12.07
C ASN A 108 -10.30 -11.48 -12.16
N ARG A 109 -11.23 -10.75 -11.52
CA ARG A 109 -11.29 -9.28 -11.61
C ARG A 109 -10.24 -8.61 -10.71
N THR A 110 -10.00 -9.18 -9.53
CA THR A 110 -8.98 -8.75 -8.58
C THR A 110 -8.00 -9.87 -8.34
N LEU A 111 -6.76 -9.54 -7.99
CA LEU A 111 -5.80 -10.56 -7.56
C LEU A 111 -6.25 -11.18 -6.24
N GLY A 112 -5.98 -12.48 -6.07
CA GLY A 112 -6.12 -13.16 -4.79
C GLY A 112 -5.15 -12.62 -3.73
N PRO A 113 -5.13 -13.23 -2.54
CA PRO A 113 -4.27 -12.75 -1.46
C PRO A 113 -2.81 -12.69 -1.90
N ILE A 114 -2.17 -11.54 -1.72
CA ILE A 114 -0.77 -11.31 -2.16
C ILE A 114 0.18 -12.30 -1.51
N MET A 115 -0.04 -12.65 -0.24
CA MET A 115 0.79 -13.60 0.50
C MET A 115 0.76 -15.03 -0.06
N LEU A 116 -0.28 -15.38 -0.83
CA LEU A 116 -0.41 -16.68 -1.51
C LEU A 116 0.20 -16.69 -2.91
N GLN A 117 0.54 -15.53 -3.46
CA GLN A 117 1.20 -15.44 -4.74
C GLN A 117 2.66 -15.90 -4.59
N GLU A 118 3.17 -16.59 -5.60
CA GLU A 118 4.55 -17.07 -5.66
C GLU A 118 4.99 -17.80 -4.37
N PRO A 119 4.44 -18.99 -4.07
CA PRO A 119 4.79 -19.75 -2.86
C PRO A 119 6.30 -19.96 -2.74
N GLY A 120 6.85 -19.74 -1.55
CA GLY A 120 8.29 -19.83 -1.27
C GLY A 120 9.14 -18.63 -1.71
N SER A 121 8.57 -17.64 -2.40
CA SER A 121 9.28 -16.40 -2.75
C SER A 121 9.18 -15.35 -1.64
N THR A 122 10.31 -14.75 -1.27
CA THR A 122 10.37 -13.60 -0.35
C THR A 122 9.92 -12.30 -1.00
N VAL A 123 9.94 -12.25 -2.34
CA VAL A 123 9.46 -11.13 -3.14
C VAL A 123 8.16 -11.53 -3.83
N LYS A 124 7.13 -10.70 -3.70
CA LYS A 124 5.84 -10.85 -4.38
C LYS A 124 5.75 -9.90 -5.56
N HIS A 125 5.51 -10.44 -6.75
CA HIS A 125 5.25 -9.69 -7.98
C HIS A 125 3.75 -9.62 -8.24
N VAL A 126 3.19 -8.44 -8.02
CA VAL A 126 1.79 -8.16 -8.26
C VAL A 126 1.64 -7.64 -9.67
N ASN A 127 0.96 -8.43 -10.49
CA ASN A 127 0.71 -8.18 -11.90
C ASN A 127 -0.79 -7.99 -12.13
N TRP A 128 -1.28 -6.76 -11.98
CA TRP A 128 -2.72 -6.47 -12.04
C TRP A 128 -3.10 -5.84 -13.37
N LEU A 129 -4.09 -6.41 -14.07
CA LEU A 129 -4.51 -5.94 -15.40
C LEU A 129 -5.22 -4.58 -15.27
N PHE A 130 -4.73 -3.55 -15.95
CA PHE A 130 -5.38 -2.23 -15.93
C PHE A 130 -6.81 -2.31 -16.50
N PRO A 131 -7.82 -1.71 -15.84
CA PRO A 131 -9.21 -1.70 -16.30
C PRO A 131 -9.46 -0.73 -17.45
N ARG A 132 -10.61 -0.91 -18.13
CA ARG A 132 -10.92 -0.25 -19.41
C ARG A 132 -10.89 1.28 -19.38
N CYS A 133 -11.35 1.92 -18.31
CA CYS A 133 -11.36 3.38 -18.23
C CYS A 133 -9.95 4.01 -18.14
N LEU A 134 -8.92 3.22 -17.83
CA LEU A 134 -7.53 3.70 -17.79
C LEU A 134 -6.84 3.60 -19.17
N VAL A 135 -7.51 3.04 -20.18
CA VAL A 135 -7.01 2.94 -21.56
C VAL A 135 -6.74 4.34 -22.11
N GLY A 136 -5.61 4.50 -22.80
CA GLY A 136 -5.18 5.76 -23.38
C GLY A 136 -3.67 5.88 -23.47
N ASP A 137 -3.19 6.95 -24.10
CA ASP A 137 -1.77 7.25 -24.26
C ASP A 137 -1.50 8.74 -24.02
N GLY A 138 -0.65 9.08 -23.06
CA GLY A 138 -0.31 10.46 -22.70
C GLY A 138 -1.02 11.00 -21.46
N GLN A 139 -1.06 12.32 -21.35
CA GLN A 139 -1.64 13.05 -20.21
C GLN A 139 -3.18 12.92 -20.16
N PRO A 140 -3.82 13.25 -19.02
CA PRO A 140 -5.28 13.32 -18.92
C PRO A 140 -5.85 14.26 -19.99
N SER A 141 -6.96 13.86 -20.63
CA SER A 141 -7.56 14.59 -21.75
C SER A 141 -8.65 15.59 -21.36
N GLY A 142 -8.94 15.75 -20.07
CA GLY A 142 -10.00 16.58 -19.52
C GLY A 142 -10.35 16.19 -18.08
N ASP A 143 -11.31 16.89 -17.50
CA ASP A 143 -11.76 16.69 -16.10
C ASP A 143 -12.49 15.35 -15.88
N ASP A 144 -12.96 14.72 -16.95
CA ASP A 144 -13.60 13.39 -16.96
C ASP A 144 -12.61 12.25 -17.21
N SER A 145 -11.32 12.56 -17.33
CA SER A 145 -10.29 11.55 -17.58
C SER A 145 -10.01 10.74 -16.33
N ASP A 146 -10.15 9.41 -16.43
CA ASP A 146 -9.71 8.47 -15.39
C ASP A 146 -8.18 8.29 -15.36
N ARG A 147 -7.41 9.10 -16.08
CA ARG A 147 -5.94 9.02 -16.14
C ARG A 147 -5.32 10.16 -15.34
N GLY A 148 -4.06 10.02 -14.94
CA GLY A 148 -3.34 11.05 -14.20
C GLY A 148 -2.68 10.54 -12.93
N LEU A 149 -2.79 11.32 -11.84
CA LEU A 149 -2.16 11.03 -10.55
C LEU A 149 -2.98 10.00 -9.76
N TYR A 150 -2.29 8.97 -9.29
CA TYR A 150 -2.84 7.91 -8.45
C TYR A 150 -1.86 7.56 -7.35
N ASN A 151 -2.36 6.99 -6.26
CA ASN A 151 -1.57 6.33 -5.24
C ASN A 151 -1.78 4.82 -5.33
N ILE A 152 -0.68 4.07 -5.33
CA ILE A 152 -0.71 2.65 -4.97
C ILE A 152 -0.72 2.62 -3.44
N SER A 153 -1.88 2.28 -2.87
CA SER A 153 -2.08 2.19 -1.43
C SER A 153 -1.79 0.76 -0.97
N ILE A 154 -0.70 0.59 -0.23
CA ILE A 154 -0.25 -0.69 0.34
C ILE A 154 -0.72 -0.74 1.79
N ARG A 155 -1.62 -1.67 2.08
CA ARG A 155 -2.22 -1.83 3.41
C ARG A 155 -1.77 -3.14 4.01
N GLN A 156 -1.12 -3.06 5.16
CA GLN A 156 -0.51 -4.22 5.81
C GLN A 156 -1.24 -4.53 7.10
N ASN A 157 -1.49 -5.81 7.36
CA ASN A 157 -1.88 -6.30 8.68
C ASN A 157 -0.79 -7.25 9.16
N PHE A 158 -0.17 -6.94 10.28
CA PHE A 158 0.96 -7.70 10.81
C PHE A 158 1.02 -7.60 12.33
N ARG A 159 1.77 -8.51 12.94
CA ARG A 159 2.19 -8.38 14.33
C ARG A 159 3.66 -7.99 14.41
N LEU A 160 3.98 -7.12 15.35
CA LEU A 160 5.35 -6.78 15.72
C LEU A 160 5.48 -6.85 17.24
N ASN A 161 6.38 -7.70 17.74
CA ASN A 161 6.72 -7.83 19.16
C ASN A 161 5.51 -7.93 20.11
N GLY A 162 4.48 -8.67 19.69
CA GLY A 162 3.27 -8.95 20.46
C GLY A 162 2.10 -8.00 20.21
N GLU A 163 2.27 -6.95 19.41
CA GLU A 163 1.22 -5.98 19.09
C GLU A 163 0.78 -6.12 17.61
N ASP A 164 -0.54 -6.19 17.39
CA ASP A 164 -1.13 -6.22 16.05
C ASP A 164 -1.19 -4.77 15.50
N HIS A 165 -0.71 -4.58 14.28
CA HIS A 165 -0.66 -3.29 13.59
C HIS A 165 -1.35 -3.35 12.24
N TYR A 166 -1.97 -2.24 11.87
CA TYR A 166 -2.50 -1.99 10.54
C TYR A 166 -1.94 -0.67 10.01
N THR A 167 -1.33 -0.70 8.82
CA THR A 167 -0.66 0.48 8.26
C THR A 167 -1.11 0.74 6.83
N ILE A 168 -1.06 2.02 6.41
CA ILE A 168 -1.47 2.47 5.08
C ILE A 168 -0.30 3.25 4.47
N PHE A 169 0.30 2.72 3.41
CA PHE A 169 1.43 3.36 2.75
C PHE A 169 1.09 3.68 1.29
N ASP A 170 1.02 4.97 0.98
CA ASP A 170 0.63 5.46 -0.34
C ASP A 170 1.85 5.86 -1.17
N VAL A 171 1.94 5.28 -2.38
CA VAL A 171 3.02 5.56 -3.33
C VAL A 171 2.45 6.31 -4.52
N PRO A 172 2.78 7.60 -4.71
CA PRO A 172 2.27 8.37 -5.83
C PRO A 172 2.86 7.85 -7.15
N VAL A 173 2.03 7.70 -8.17
CA VAL A 173 2.37 7.24 -9.51
C VAL A 173 1.56 8.03 -10.55
N ARG A 174 1.96 7.93 -11.82
CA ARG A 174 1.31 8.63 -12.94
C ARG A 174 0.82 7.65 -13.99
N LEU A 175 -0.48 7.55 -14.20
CA LEU A 175 -1.05 6.71 -15.27
C LEU A 175 -1.05 7.46 -16.60
N THR A 176 0.13 7.64 -17.18
CA THR A 176 0.32 8.44 -18.40
C THR A 176 0.91 7.67 -19.57
N ASN A 177 1.59 6.54 -19.34
CA ASN A 177 2.09 5.72 -20.44
C ASN A 177 0.93 4.97 -21.12
N ARG A 178 1.14 4.59 -22.38
CA ARG A 178 0.17 3.87 -23.20
C ARG A 178 -0.38 2.63 -22.49
N ILE A 179 -1.70 2.55 -22.37
CA ILE A 179 -2.47 1.35 -22.02
C ILE A 179 -3.37 1.06 -23.22
N GLU A 180 -3.14 -0.09 -23.87
CA GLU A 180 -3.85 -0.45 -25.10
C GLU A 180 -5.26 -0.98 -24.81
N GLU A 181 -6.22 -0.66 -25.68
CA GLU A 181 -7.58 -1.18 -25.61
C GLU A 181 -7.62 -2.68 -25.88
N ARG A 182 -8.34 -3.42 -25.02
CA ARG A 182 -8.58 -4.86 -25.16
C ARG A 182 -9.91 -5.28 -24.52
N ASP A 183 -10.55 -6.29 -25.08
CA ASP A 183 -11.84 -6.81 -24.63
C ASP A 183 -11.79 -7.52 -23.28
N ASP A 184 -10.63 -8.07 -22.91
CA ASP A 184 -10.42 -8.84 -21.67
C ASP A 184 -10.10 -7.96 -20.45
N ARG A 185 -9.96 -6.65 -20.63
CA ARG A 185 -9.77 -5.73 -19.50
C ARG A 185 -11.03 -5.64 -18.66
N PRO A 186 -10.89 -5.64 -17.31
CA PRO A 186 -12.03 -5.57 -16.42
C PRO A 186 -12.74 -4.22 -16.53
N ASP A 187 -14.02 -4.26 -16.18
CA ASP A 187 -14.82 -3.05 -16.05
C ASP A 187 -14.37 -2.24 -14.83
N CYS A 188 -14.30 -0.92 -14.96
CA CYS A 188 -13.86 -0.05 -13.87
C CYS A 188 -14.81 -0.08 -12.70
N ASP A 189 -16.12 -0.04 -12.94
CA ASP A 189 -17.11 0.00 -11.87
C ASP A 189 -17.19 -1.33 -11.12
N ALA A 190 -16.78 -2.43 -11.76
CA ALA A 190 -16.65 -3.73 -11.11
C ALA A 190 -15.47 -3.82 -10.14
N LEU A 191 -14.51 -2.90 -10.22
CA LEU A 191 -13.31 -2.85 -9.38
C LEU A 191 -13.33 -1.67 -8.41
N ASN A 192 -14.16 -0.67 -8.69
CA ASN A 192 -14.21 0.57 -7.94
C ASN A 192 -14.91 0.36 -6.60
N ASN A 193 -14.31 0.87 -5.54
CA ASN A 193 -14.88 0.92 -4.21
C ASN A 193 -15.22 2.37 -3.85
N PRO A 194 -16.00 2.57 -2.78
CA PRO A 194 -16.06 3.88 -2.15
C PRO A 194 -14.65 4.40 -1.83
N LEU A 195 -14.41 5.66 -2.17
CA LEU A 195 -13.20 6.38 -1.78
C LEU A 195 -13.46 7.03 -0.42
N LEU A 196 -12.75 6.56 0.60
CA LEU A 196 -12.81 7.14 1.94
C LEU A 196 -12.04 8.46 1.96
N SER A 197 -12.52 9.41 2.75
CA SER A 197 -11.80 10.67 2.96
C SER A 197 -10.49 10.47 3.75
N PRO A 198 -9.52 11.38 3.62
CA PRO A 198 -8.29 11.34 4.43
C PRO A 198 -8.56 11.27 5.94
N GLU A 199 -9.61 11.96 6.40
CA GLU A 199 -10.03 11.97 7.81
C GLU A 199 -10.58 10.62 8.26
N GLU A 200 -11.30 9.91 7.39
CA GLU A 200 -11.84 8.57 7.68
C GLU A 200 -10.75 7.49 7.70
N LEU A 201 -9.70 7.64 6.89
CA LEU A 201 -8.58 6.69 6.86
C LEU A 201 -7.63 6.84 8.05
N ASP A 202 -7.50 8.06 8.59
CA ASP A 202 -6.54 8.44 9.64
C ASP A 202 -5.16 7.78 9.43
N VAL A 203 -4.54 8.08 8.30
CA VAL A 203 -3.25 7.50 7.88
C VAL A 203 -2.15 7.76 8.92
N ASN A 204 -2.23 8.88 9.65
CA ASN A 204 -1.28 9.19 10.71
C ASN A 204 -1.40 8.22 11.88
N ALA A 205 -2.62 7.94 12.35
CA ALA A 205 -2.84 6.95 13.40
C ALA A 205 -2.49 5.54 12.92
N ALA A 206 -2.88 5.17 11.69
CA ALA A 206 -2.54 3.88 11.10
C ALA A 206 -1.01 3.67 11.08
N ASN A 207 -0.24 4.70 10.70
CA ASN A 207 1.21 4.60 10.58
C ASN A 207 1.98 4.96 11.85
N ALA A 208 1.33 4.98 13.03
CA ALA A 208 1.96 5.36 14.29
C ALA A 208 3.18 4.49 14.69
N VAL A 209 3.22 3.24 14.21
CA VAL A 209 4.37 2.33 14.39
C VAL A 209 5.65 2.85 13.70
N GLY A 210 5.50 3.69 12.68
CA GLY A 210 6.61 4.28 11.94
C GLY A 210 7.43 3.27 11.12
N ILE A 211 8.51 3.77 10.51
CA ILE A 211 9.44 2.94 9.74
C ILE A 211 10.50 2.41 10.68
N PHE A 212 10.49 1.10 10.92
CA PHE A 212 11.40 0.44 11.86
C PHE A 212 12.46 -0.46 11.20
N ALA A 213 12.16 -0.96 10.00
CA ALA A 213 13.00 -1.91 9.27
C ALA A 213 14.09 -1.26 8.39
N ALA A 214 14.18 0.08 8.37
CA ALA A 214 15.18 0.77 7.57
C ALA A 214 16.61 0.49 8.08
N PRO A 215 17.63 0.49 7.22
CA PRO A 215 19.02 0.28 7.65
C PRO A 215 19.43 1.31 8.70
N GLY A 216 20.01 0.83 9.80
CA GLY A 216 20.33 1.65 10.97
C GLY A 216 19.20 1.76 12.00
N GLY A 217 18.04 1.17 11.73
CA GLY A 217 17.02 0.88 12.74
C GLY A 217 17.56 -0.09 13.80
N SER A 218 17.05 0.04 15.03
CA SER A 218 17.44 -0.78 16.18
C SER A 218 16.34 -1.73 16.65
N THR A 219 15.26 -1.84 15.87
CA THR A 219 14.12 -2.67 16.23
C THR A 219 14.47 -4.13 15.98
N GLU A 220 14.58 -4.91 17.05
CA GLU A 220 14.71 -6.36 16.93
C GLU A 220 13.33 -6.97 16.62
N ILE A 221 13.27 -7.84 15.62
CA ILE A 221 12.05 -8.52 15.19
C ILE A 221 12.18 -9.99 15.59
N GLU A 222 11.41 -10.41 16.60
CA GLU A 222 11.36 -11.80 17.02
C GLU A 222 10.25 -12.54 16.25
N VAL A 223 10.60 -13.66 15.61
CA VAL A 223 9.65 -14.51 14.87
C VAL A 223 9.84 -15.97 15.28
N LYS A 224 8.72 -16.65 15.53
CA LYS A 224 8.68 -18.10 15.70
C LYS A 224 8.09 -18.73 14.43
N PRO A 225 8.87 -19.49 13.64
CA PRO A 225 8.29 -20.24 12.53
C PRO A 225 7.32 -21.29 13.07
N ALA A 226 6.33 -21.70 12.28
CA ALA A 226 5.47 -22.80 12.67
C ALA A 226 6.34 -24.05 12.94
N ASN A 227 6.03 -24.80 14.00
CA ASN A 227 6.68 -26.09 14.22
C ASN A 227 6.31 -27.02 13.07
N GLU A 228 7.24 -27.21 12.13
CA GLU A 228 7.16 -28.34 11.22
C GLU A 228 7.46 -29.58 12.08
N ASP A 229 6.45 -30.41 12.36
CA ASP A 229 6.65 -31.79 12.82
C ASP A 229 7.28 -32.67 11.70
N GLY A 230 8.32 -32.15 11.03
CA GLY A 230 8.94 -32.77 9.89
C GLY A 230 10.25 -32.08 9.52
N ASN A 231 11.35 -32.42 10.22
CA ASN A 231 12.72 -32.49 9.68
C ASN A 231 13.03 -31.61 8.44
N GLY A 232 12.84 -30.30 8.54
CA GLY A 232 13.17 -29.34 7.48
C GLY A 232 14.58 -28.79 7.68
N ASN A 233 15.54 -29.25 6.89
CA ASN A 233 16.88 -28.64 6.84
C ASN A 233 16.81 -27.29 6.12
N GLY A 234 16.40 -26.24 6.84
CA GLY A 234 16.47 -24.85 6.37
C GLY A 234 17.94 -24.41 6.25
N LYS A 235 18.45 -24.30 5.02
CA LYS A 235 19.72 -23.59 4.76
C LYS A 235 19.46 -22.08 4.81
N GLY A 236 19.59 -21.51 6.00
CA GLY A 236 19.68 -20.06 6.16
C GLY A 236 21.02 -19.57 5.60
N ASN A 237 21.00 -18.69 4.59
CA ASN A 237 22.17 -17.92 4.17
C ASN A 237 22.32 -16.69 5.08
N GLY A 238 22.47 -16.91 6.38
CA GLY A 238 22.84 -15.86 7.31
C GLY A 238 24.35 -15.59 7.21
N LYS A 239 24.76 -14.39 6.79
CA LYS A 239 26.11 -13.89 7.05
C LYS A 239 26.21 -13.44 8.51
N GLY A 240 26.15 -14.39 9.42
CA GLY A 240 26.45 -14.17 10.83
C GLY A 240 27.90 -14.54 11.13
N ASN A 241 28.70 -13.60 11.61
CA ASN A 241 29.99 -13.90 12.26
C ASN A 241 29.70 -14.47 13.66
N GLY A 242 29.30 -15.73 13.72
CA GLY A 242 29.11 -16.47 14.97
C GLY A 242 30.12 -17.60 15.10
N ASN A 243 30.88 -17.64 16.19
CA ASN A 243 31.69 -18.81 16.56
C ASN A 243 30.78 -19.95 17.02
N GLY A 244 30.38 -20.82 16.09
CA GLY A 244 29.62 -22.04 16.37
C GLY A 244 30.49 -23.28 16.26
N ASN A 245 30.64 -24.03 17.35
CA ASN A 245 31.20 -25.38 17.35
C ASN A 245 30.12 -26.37 16.85
N GLY A 246 30.14 -26.71 15.56
CA GLY A 246 29.22 -27.68 14.96
C GLY A 246 29.98 -28.87 14.37
N ASN A 247 29.77 -30.06 14.92
CA ASN A 247 30.25 -31.32 14.36
C ASN A 247 29.21 -31.82 13.32
N GLY A 248 29.42 -31.50 12.04
CA GLY A 248 28.53 -31.89 10.95
C GLY A 248 29.19 -32.88 10.00
N ASN A 249 28.69 -34.12 9.97
CA ASN A 249 29.06 -35.14 8.99
C ASN A 249 27.84 -35.37 8.08
N GLY A 250 27.91 -34.98 6.80
CA GLY A 250 26.79 -35.13 5.89
C GLY A 250 27.16 -34.91 4.43
N ASN A 251 27.08 -35.97 3.64
CA ASN A 251 27.35 -36.03 2.21
C ASN A 251 26.00 -36.26 1.50
N GLY A 252 25.65 -35.48 0.48
CA GLY A 252 24.42 -35.70 -0.29
C GLY A 252 24.11 -34.67 -1.38
N ASN A 253 24.10 -35.14 -2.63
CA ASN A 253 23.58 -34.47 -3.82
C ASN A 253 22.04 -34.46 -3.79
N GLY A 254 21.41 -33.35 -4.20
CA GLY A 254 19.95 -33.26 -4.31
C GLY A 254 19.50 -32.64 -5.62
N ASN A 255 18.62 -33.35 -6.34
CA ASN A 255 17.74 -32.82 -7.36
C ASN A 255 16.32 -33.28 -6.96
N GLY A 256 15.36 -32.37 -6.80
CA GLY A 256 14.01 -32.72 -6.33
C GLY A 256 13.00 -31.60 -6.53
N ASN A 257 11.96 -31.90 -7.32
CA ASN A 257 10.72 -31.14 -7.50
C ASN A 257 9.73 -31.57 -6.41
N GLY A 258 9.09 -30.61 -5.71
CA GLY A 258 8.04 -30.88 -4.74
C GLY A 258 6.85 -29.93 -4.93
N ASN A 259 5.66 -30.51 -5.19
CA ASN A 259 4.37 -29.82 -5.25
C ASN A 259 3.64 -30.09 -3.92
N GLY A 260 3.35 -29.05 -3.14
CA GLY A 260 2.59 -29.14 -1.90
C GLY A 260 1.47 -28.10 -1.87
N ASN A 261 0.22 -28.56 -1.82
CA ASN A 261 -0.94 -27.72 -1.49
C ASN A 261 -0.98 -27.57 0.04
N GLY A 262 -0.65 -26.37 0.54
CA GLY A 262 -0.85 -26.00 1.94
C GLY A 262 -2.26 -25.44 2.14
N ASP A 263 -3.02 -26.11 3.00
CA ASP A 263 -4.30 -25.66 3.56
C ASP A 263 -4.03 -24.50 4.53
N PHE A 264 -4.51 -23.30 4.20
CA PHE A 264 -4.29 -22.09 5.00
C PHE A 264 -5.31 -22.07 6.13
N GLY A 265 -4.83 -22.02 7.37
CA GLY A 265 -5.66 -21.73 8.54
C GLY A 265 -6.52 -20.49 8.33
N GLU A 266 -7.72 -20.50 8.91
CA GLU A 266 -8.78 -19.51 8.68
C GLU A 266 -8.23 -18.08 8.64
N LEU A 267 -8.49 -17.38 7.53
CA LEU A 267 -8.23 -15.94 7.40
C LEU A 267 -8.95 -15.23 8.56
N LYS A 268 -8.18 -14.64 9.48
CA LYS A 268 -8.72 -13.73 10.50
C LYS A 268 -9.52 -12.64 9.75
N PRO A 269 -10.75 -12.29 10.17
CA PRO A 269 -11.57 -11.33 9.46
C PRO A 269 -10.83 -9.99 9.27
N ASP A 270 -11.11 -9.33 8.14
CA ASP A 270 -10.49 -8.04 7.77
C ASP A 270 -10.62 -7.04 8.91
N ALA A 271 -9.49 -6.58 9.45
CA ALA A 271 -9.47 -5.44 10.36
C ALA A 271 -9.79 -4.18 9.57
N ARG A 272 -10.96 -3.60 9.81
CA ARG A 272 -11.32 -2.26 9.36
C ARG A 272 -10.71 -1.25 10.33
N PRO A 273 -10.55 0.03 9.93
CA PRO A 273 -10.15 1.10 10.86
C PRO A 273 -11.00 1.18 12.15
N GLY A 274 -12.21 0.58 12.17
CA GLY A 274 -13.07 0.49 13.34
C GLY A 274 -12.88 -0.74 14.26
N ASP A 275 -11.99 -1.67 13.93
CA ASP A 275 -11.81 -2.93 14.70
C ASP A 275 -10.67 -2.86 15.72
N GLY A 276 -10.12 -1.66 15.96
CA GLY A 276 -9.12 -1.38 16.99
C GLY A 276 -9.73 -0.82 18.28
N LEU A 277 -9.44 -1.52 19.39
CA LEU A 277 -9.50 -1.10 20.80
C LEU A 277 -10.80 -1.39 21.58
N GLY A 278 -10.84 -2.59 22.17
CA GLY A 278 -11.63 -2.89 23.35
C GLY A 278 -11.00 -2.30 24.63
N ALA A 279 -11.70 -1.31 25.19
CA ALA A 279 -11.90 -1.01 26.61
C ALA A 279 -10.71 -0.65 27.55
N ALA A 280 -10.61 0.64 27.88
CA ALA A 280 -10.64 1.12 29.27
C ALA A 280 -11.00 2.62 29.32
N GLY A 281 -12.03 2.98 30.10
CA GLY A 281 -12.24 4.35 30.59
C GLY A 281 -13.50 5.06 30.08
N ALA A 282 -14.65 4.71 30.64
CA ALA A 282 -15.86 5.52 30.56
C ALA A 282 -15.64 6.93 31.15
N LEU A 283 -15.84 7.98 30.36
CA LEU A 283 -16.32 9.28 30.86
C LEU A 283 -17.33 9.88 29.87
N SER A 284 -18.58 9.73 30.26
CA SER A 284 -19.78 10.36 29.73
C SER A 284 -19.68 11.89 29.71
N TRP A 285 -19.83 12.50 28.53
CA TRP A 285 -20.45 13.84 28.41
C TRP A 285 -21.31 13.92 27.14
N ARG A 286 -22.57 13.49 27.26
CA ARG A 286 -23.66 14.00 26.40
C ARG A 286 -24.52 14.95 27.22
N SER A 287 -24.44 16.24 26.90
CA SER A 287 -25.49 17.27 27.00
C SER A 287 -24.81 18.61 26.66
N GLY A 288 -25.31 19.53 25.83
CA GLY A 288 -26.58 19.70 25.10
C GLY A 288 -26.29 20.66 23.92
N ALA A 289 -27.02 20.54 22.82
CA ALA A 289 -28.17 21.40 22.52
C ALA A 289 -27.85 22.91 22.44
N SER A 290 -27.80 23.44 21.20
CA SER A 290 -28.11 24.84 20.79
C SER A 290 -27.18 25.92 21.38
N TRP A 291 -26.80 27.00 20.70
CA TRP A 291 -27.62 28.10 20.21
C TRP A 291 -26.90 28.88 19.10
N LEU A 292 -27.69 29.33 18.12
CA LEU A 292 -27.39 30.46 17.25
C LEU A 292 -27.08 31.71 18.08
N SER A 293 -26.09 32.50 17.66
CA SER A 293 -25.99 33.93 18.00
C SER A 293 -25.31 34.69 16.88
N VAL A 294 -26.13 35.17 15.95
CA VAL A 294 -25.89 36.40 15.20
C VAL A 294 -26.15 37.57 16.15
N ALA A 295 -25.15 38.41 16.41
CA ALA A 295 -25.30 39.85 16.60
C ALA A 295 -23.93 40.53 16.87
N ALA A 296 -23.50 41.29 15.85
CA ALA A 296 -22.83 42.60 15.85
C ALA A 296 -22.01 43.06 17.08
N ILE A 297 -20.80 43.58 16.81
CA ILE A 297 -20.28 44.95 17.09
C ILE A 297 -18.79 44.95 16.65
N GLY A 298 -18.26 45.91 15.88
CA GLY A 298 -18.82 47.18 15.47
C GLY A 298 -18.05 47.89 14.37
N CYS A 299 -18.77 48.84 13.77
CA CYS A 299 -18.20 49.98 13.07
C CYS A 299 -17.20 50.73 13.96
N ALA A 300 -16.00 50.99 13.44
CA ALA A 300 -15.34 52.29 13.52
C ALA A 300 -13.99 52.26 12.80
N LEU A 301 -13.98 52.72 11.56
CA LEU A 301 -12.89 53.55 11.02
C LEU A 301 -13.49 54.35 9.86
N ALA A 302 -13.99 55.53 10.23
CA ALA A 302 -14.33 56.61 9.32
C ALA A 302 -13.22 57.66 9.45
N MET A 303 -12.52 57.92 8.36
CA MET A 303 -12.10 59.22 7.82
C MET A 303 -11.37 58.99 6.50
#